data_AF-K1JMT9-F1
#
_entry.id   AF-K1JMT9-F1
#
_cell.length_a   1.000
_cell.length_b   1.000
_cell.length_c   1.000
_cell.angle_alpha   90.00
_cell.angle_beta   90.00
_cell.angle_gamma   90.00
#
_symmetry.space_group_name_H-M   'P 1'
#
loop_
_entity.id
_entity.type
_entity.pdbx_description
1 polymer ?
#
loop_
_entity_poly.entity_id
_entity_poly.type
_entity_poly.pdbx_seq_one_letter_code
_entity_poly.pdbx_strand_id
1 'polypeptide(L)'
;MPSGRATILLGVLERLSSLYERQYPYFREDPKCRLASTARRMSIERMRDMTPEAARWMASHPHEWQRVAPGHGIRMRGANWMPAHALVRTSELSRDLYENRVVAGFPLHLASETRRLAQAFEDAVRVGAGPLDAGTIGRMAAVRIVSSEADVLRGYGIVFSRIAELYRDALGVTPEPVNRLPAPARHFIETSQYRLVYELMREWFELRPVEAEKLVSRLASVTSPRLYEYFSLVSLLGGLERRGWTSVEAKRHEYAGAGPLYADNAAAALLNTFIFRRKEDDGGNEEIVRLWYQPVLAAGNVEPENGIGLARTTRWSVRPLNAEAADTLRETDRAWYSPDFLISLESGGRTAWAVMDSKYSTVGTVLRHHAMQQAFKYLTSLGTVRKDDVYAGLWLYCGSVANDRTQEGSFFNASAPDVLPVPDMVLERVNALSEADPIAGVLERLRTVLAR
;
A
#
# COMPACT_ATOMS: atom_id res chain seq x y z
N MET A 1 10.75 -10.00 -3.33
CA MET A 1 9.36 -10.11 -2.87
C MET A 1 8.98 -8.96 -1.95
N PRO A 2 8.42 -7.86 -2.50
CA PRO A 2 7.84 -6.77 -1.70
C PRO A 2 6.32 -6.56 -1.92
N SER A 3 5.67 -7.36 -2.78
CA SER A 3 4.22 -7.33 -3.02
C SER A 3 3.37 -7.70 -1.80
N GLY A 4 3.99 -8.18 -0.71
CA GLY A 4 3.30 -8.75 0.44
C GLY A 4 2.37 -7.79 1.15
N ARG A 5 2.76 -6.55 1.50
CA ARG A 5 2.01 -5.77 2.50
C ARG A 5 0.78 -5.03 1.99
N ALA A 6 0.79 -4.50 0.78
CA ALA A 6 -0.42 -3.94 0.15
C ALA A 6 -1.41 -5.07 -0.20
N THR A 7 -0.91 -6.20 -0.69
CA THR A 7 -1.71 -7.42 -0.90
C THR A 7 -2.24 -7.99 0.42
N ILE A 8 -1.48 -7.88 1.53
CA ILE A 8 -1.94 -8.28 2.87
C ILE A 8 -3.07 -7.36 3.32
N LEU A 9 -2.96 -6.03 3.17
CA LEU A 9 -4.03 -5.11 3.55
C LEU A 9 -5.31 -5.38 2.76
N LEU A 10 -5.23 -5.42 1.42
CA LEU A 10 -6.39 -5.71 0.57
C LEU A 10 -6.96 -7.10 0.86
N GLY A 11 -6.10 -8.12 1.06
CA GLY A 11 -6.53 -9.45 1.44
C GLY A 11 -7.18 -9.52 2.83
N VAL A 12 -6.76 -8.68 3.78
CA VAL A 12 -7.39 -8.55 5.11
C VAL A 12 -8.76 -7.89 4.97
N LEU A 13 -8.87 -6.81 4.19
CA LEU A 13 -10.15 -6.14 3.91
C LEU A 13 -11.14 -7.08 3.21
N GLU A 14 -10.69 -7.87 2.23
CA GLU A 14 -11.50 -8.88 1.57
C GLU A 14 -11.98 -9.97 2.55
N ARG A 15 -11.07 -10.52 3.38
CA ARG A 15 -11.44 -11.51 4.40
C ARG A 15 -12.43 -10.93 5.40
N LEU A 16 -12.25 -9.67 5.80
CA LEU A 16 -13.14 -8.95 6.71
C LEU A 16 -14.53 -8.78 6.09
N SER A 17 -14.64 -8.27 4.87
CA SER A 17 -15.94 -8.10 4.22
C SER A 17 -16.65 -9.44 4.04
N SER A 18 -15.95 -10.46 3.55
CA SER A 18 -16.53 -11.80 3.38
C SER A 18 -16.92 -12.45 4.70
N LEU A 19 -16.17 -12.23 5.80
CA LEU A 19 -16.57 -12.75 7.10
C LEU A 19 -17.87 -12.10 7.58
N TYR A 20 -17.96 -10.77 7.51
CA TYR A 20 -19.15 -10.03 7.93
C TYR A 20 -20.38 -10.45 7.13
N GLU A 21 -20.25 -10.66 5.82
CA GLU A 21 -21.33 -11.18 4.98
C GLU A 21 -21.75 -12.59 5.42
N ARG A 22 -20.79 -13.50 5.62
CA ARG A 22 -21.08 -14.88 6.05
C ARG A 22 -21.73 -14.98 7.43
N GLN A 23 -21.33 -14.11 8.37
CA GLN A 23 -21.85 -14.15 9.74
C GLN A 23 -23.17 -13.38 9.89
N TYR A 24 -23.59 -12.59 8.89
CA TYR A 24 -24.77 -11.75 8.99
C TYR A 24 -26.06 -12.51 9.38
N PRO A 25 -26.38 -13.69 8.81
CA PRO A 25 -27.57 -14.44 9.22
C PRO A 25 -27.59 -14.79 10.71
N TYR A 26 -26.45 -15.14 11.29
CA TYR A 26 -26.35 -15.46 12.71
C TYR A 26 -26.67 -14.24 13.59
N PHE A 27 -26.04 -13.08 13.31
CA PHE A 27 -26.25 -11.87 14.09
C PHE A 27 -27.64 -11.26 13.92
N ARG A 28 -28.34 -11.58 12.82
CA ARG A 28 -29.74 -11.18 12.61
C ARG A 28 -30.71 -12.04 13.42
N GLU A 29 -30.55 -13.36 13.38
CA GLU A 29 -31.51 -14.31 13.94
C GLU A 29 -31.26 -14.61 15.42
N ASP A 30 -30.02 -14.94 15.80
CA ASP A 30 -29.65 -15.44 17.13
C ASP A 30 -28.44 -14.71 17.76
N PRO A 31 -28.46 -13.37 17.83
CA PRO A 31 -27.43 -12.64 18.56
C PRO A 31 -27.54 -12.92 20.06
N LYS A 32 -26.40 -12.89 20.76
CA LYS A 32 -26.41 -13.02 22.22
C LYS A 32 -27.13 -11.84 22.86
N CYS A 33 -27.89 -12.16 23.90
CA CYS A 33 -28.74 -11.23 24.64
C CYS A 33 -28.48 -11.37 26.14
N ARG A 34 -28.75 -10.30 26.90
CA ARG A 34 -28.87 -10.34 28.36
C ARG A 34 -30.30 -10.06 28.78
N LEU A 35 -30.68 -10.51 29.96
CA LEU A 35 -31.92 -10.06 30.60
C LEU A 35 -31.71 -8.64 31.13
N ALA A 36 -32.53 -7.71 30.67
CA ALA A 36 -32.58 -6.33 31.16
C ALA A 36 -33.90 -6.13 31.91
N SER A 37 -33.84 -5.46 33.06
CA SER A 37 -35.04 -5.07 33.81
C SER A 37 -35.57 -3.75 33.25
N THR A 38 -36.83 -3.74 32.81
CA THR A 38 -37.54 -2.59 32.27
C THR A 38 -38.75 -2.28 33.15
N ALA A 39 -39.07 -1.00 33.36
CA ALA A 39 -40.29 -0.60 34.03
C ALA A 39 -41.39 -0.37 32.97
N ARG A 40 -42.48 -1.14 33.04
CA ARG A 40 -43.63 -0.99 32.13
C ARG A 40 -44.89 -0.65 32.92
N ARG A 41 -45.73 0.22 32.36
CA ARG A 41 -47.06 0.47 32.89
C ARG A 41 -47.90 -0.80 32.72
N MET A 42 -48.27 -1.43 33.84
CA MET A 42 -49.06 -2.66 33.87
C MET A 42 -50.07 -2.58 35.01
N SER A 43 -51.04 -3.51 35.04
CA SER A 43 -51.95 -3.65 36.19
C SER A 43 -51.14 -3.76 37.49
N ILE A 44 -51.58 -3.04 38.53
CA ILE A 44 -50.97 -3.07 39.87
C ILE A 44 -50.90 -4.50 40.43
N GLU A 45 -51.83 -5.37 40.03
CA GLU A 45 -51.88 -6.78 40.45
C GLU A 45 -50.67 -7.60 39.99
N ARG A 46 -49.98 -7.15 38.93
CA ARG A 46 -48.75 -7.79 38.44
C ARG A 46 -47.49 -7.32 39.19
N MET A 47 -47.62 -6.32 40.07
CA MET A 47 -46.51 -5.83 40.88
C MET A 47 -46.21 -6.83 42.00
N ARG A 48 -44.99 -7.37 42.00
CA ARG A 48 -44.51 -8.24 43.09
C ARG A 48 -43.90 -7.43 44.22
N ASP A 49 -43.14 -6.40 43.87
CA ASP A 49 -42.40 -5.55 44.81
C ASP A 49 -42.60 -4.06 44.49
N MET A 50 -42.76 -3.26 45.53
CA MET A 50 -42.85 -1.80 45.42
C MET A 50 -41.46 -1.20 45.19
N THR A 51 -41.26 -0.47 44.09
CA THR A 51 -39.99 0.22 43.79
C THR A 51 -40.12 1.73 44.01
N PRO A 52 -39.02 2.46 44.32
CA PRO A 52 -39.05 3.91 44.47
C PRO A 52 -39.57 4.66 43.23
N GLU A 53 -39.28 4.12 42.04
CA GLU A 53 -39.75 4.66 40.77
C GLU A 53 -41.26 4.45 40.59
N ALA A 54 -41.76 3.25 40.91
CA ALA A 54 -43.19 2.97 40.90
C ALA A 54 -43.97 3.85 41.90
N ALA A 55 -43.44 4.03 43.12
CA ALA A 55 -44.00 4.92 44.13
C ALA A 55 -44.11 6.37 43.61
N ARG A 56 -43.02 6.90 43.03
CA ARG A 56 -43.00 8.23 42.41
C ARG A 56 -44.00 8.36 41.27
N TRP A 57 -44.11 7.32 40.43
CA TRP A 57 -45.06 7.31 39.33
C TRP A 57 -46.50 7.33 39.82
N MET A 58 -46.88 6.47 40.77
CA MET A 58 -48.23 6.46 41.32
C MET A 58 -48.61 7.77 42.02
N ALA A 59 -47.67 8.40 42.72
CA ALA A 59 -47.88 9.70 43.36
C ALA A 59 -48.09 10.84 42.34
N SER A 60 -47.44 10.76 41.17
CA SER A 60 -47.56 11.76 40.09
C SER A 60 -48.72 11.48 39.11
N HIS A 61 -49.40 10.34 39.23
CA HIS A 61 -50.52 9.93 38.36
C HIS A 61 -51.81 9.72 39.17
N PRO A 62 -52.36 10.77 39.81
CA PRO A 62 -53.55 10.64 40.65
C PRO A 62 -54.80 10.16 39.89
N HIS A 63 -54.86 10.38 38.57
CA HIS A 63 -55.95 9.91 37.71
C HIS A 63 -56.03 8.38 37.58
N GLU A 64 -54.96 7.65 37.87
CA GLU A 64 -54.97 6.18 37.87
C GLU A 64 -55.66 5.61 39.12
N TRP A 65 -55.91 6.41 40.15
CA TRP A 65 -56.47 5.94 41.41
C TRP A 65 -57.98 5.74 41.32
N GLN A 66 -58.42 4.52 41.59
CA GLN A 66 -59.82 4.13 41.58
C GLN A 66 -60.27 3.63 42.95
N ARG A 67 -61.56 3.78 43.25
CA ARG A 67 -62.16 3.23 44.45
C ARG A 67 -62.18 1.71 44.36
N VAL A 68 -61.85 1.05 45.47
CA VAL A 68 -61.86 -0.41 45.58
C VAL A 68 -62.62 -0.86 46.83
N ALA A 69 -62.97 -2.15 46.86
CA ALA A 69 -63.70 -2.75 47.96
C ALA A 69 -62.95 -2.64 49.32
N PRO A 70 -63.66 -2.67 50.45
CA PRO A 70 -63.08 -2.86 51.77
C PRO A 70 -62.02 -3.96 51.82
N GLY A 71 -60.86 -3.68 52.45
CA GLY A 71 -59.75 -4.62 52.60
C GLY A 71 -58.70 -4.61 51.48
N HIS A 72 -58.89 -3.82 50.42
CA HIS A 72 -57.92 -3.67 49.32
C HIS A 72 -57.36 -2.24 49.27
N GLY A 73 -56.12 -2.07 48.77
CA GLY A 73 -55.52 -0.74 48.55
C GLY A 73 -55.23 0.06 49.83
N ILE A 74 -55.21 1.39 49.69
CA ILE A 74 -54.91 2.34 50.78
C ILE A 74 -56.19 3.06 51.19
N ARG A 75 -56.42 3.17 52.50
CA ARG A 75 -57.59 3.85 53.05
C ARG A 75 -57.37 5.35 53.15
N MET A 76 -58.24 6.14 52.51
CA MET A 76 -58.19 7.60 52.54
C MET A 76 -59.61 8.18 52.56
N ARG A 77 -59.89 9.08 53.52
CA ARG A 77 -61.18 9.78 53.68
C ARG A 77 -62.41 8.86 53.66
N GLY A 78 -62.32 7.72 54.36
CA GLY A 78 -63.44 6.79 54.50
C GLY A 78 -63.67 5.81 53.34
N ALA A 79 -62.92 5.91 52.24
CA ALA A 79 -62.93 4.97 51.13
C ALA A 79 -61.55 4.31 50.95
N ASN A 80 -61.49 3.17 50.25
CA ASN A 80 -60.23 2.55 49.86
C ASN A 80 -59.93 2.84 48.40
N TRP A 81 -58.65 3.07 48.11
CA TRP A 81 -58.16 3.49 46.82
C TRP A 81 -56.98 2.63 46.40
N MET A 82 -56.94 2.28 45.12
CA MET A 82 -55.82 1.57 44.52
C MET A 82 -55.61 2.11 43.11
N PRO A 83 -54.36 2.27 42.64
CA PRO A 83 -54.12 2.64 41.26
C PRO A 83 -54.47 1.48 40.34
N ALA A 84 -55.11 1.76 39.20
CA ALA A 84 -55.42 0.76 38.18
C ALA A 84 -54.14 0.17 37.57
N HIS A 85 -53.12 1.01 37.36
CA HIS A 85 -51.82 0.61 36.85
C HIS A 85 -50.68 1.14 37.72
N ALA A 86 -49.51 0.54 37.59
CA ALA A 86 -48.26 1.09 38.09
C ALA A 86 -47.10 0.72 37.17
N LEU A 87 -45.93 1.33 37.40
CA LEU A 87 -44.70 0.89 36.76
C LEU A 87 -44.22 -0.41 37.41
N VAL A 88 -44.39 -1.52 36.70
CA VAL A 88 -43.99 -2.86 37.12
C VAL A 88 -42.66 -3.20 36.45
N ARG A 89 -41.70 -3.72 37.24
CA ARG A 89 -40.45 -4.24 36.68
C ARG A 89 -40.69 -5.57 35.96
N THR A 90 -40.40 -5.59 34.68
CA THR A 90 -40.39 -6.77 33.82
C THR A 90 -38.97 -7.09 33.36
N SER A 91 -38.70 -8.34 32.99
CA SER A 91 -37.44 -8.75 32.37
C SER A 91 -37.65 -8.94 30.87
N GLU A 92 -36.84 -8.29 30.07
CA GLU A 92 -36.84 -8.41 28.61
C GLU A 92 -35.46 -8.83 28.11
N LEU A 93 -35.42 -9.56 27.00
CA LEU A 93 -34.17 -9.84 26.31
C LEU A 93 -33.67 -8.57 25.64
N SER A 94 -32.47 -8.14 26.01
CA SER A 94 -31.78 -7.01 25.42
C SER A 94 -30.58 -7.49 24.61
N ARG A 95 -30.53 -7.07 23.35
CA ARG A 95 -29.38 -7.23 22.45
C ARG A 95 -28.28 -6.20 22.74
N ASP A 96 -28.49 -5.25 23.65
CA ASP A 96 -27.52 -4.22 24.00
C ASP A 96 -26.41 -4.77 24.90
N LEU A 97 -25.53 -5.53 24.26
CA LEU A 97 -24.29 -6.08 24.79
C LEU A 97 -23.10 -5.33 24.22
N TYR A 98 -22.03 -5.21 25.02
CA TYR A 98 -20.77 -4.63 24.57
C TYR A 98 -20.28 -5.28 23.26
N GLU A 99 -20.30 -6.60 23.17
CA GLU A 99 -19.85 -7.33 21.99
C GLU A 99 -20.71 -7.01 20.75
N ASN A 100 -22.03 -6.87 20.90
CA ASN A 100 -22.92 -6.51 19.79
C ASN A 100 -22.64 -5.09 19.31
N ARG A 101 -22.44 -4.14 20.23
CA ARG A 101 -22.09 -2.76 19.90
C ARG A 101 -20.74 -2.67 19.19
N VAL A 102 -19.76 -3.48 19.60
CA VAL A 102 -18.44 -3.58 18.96
C VAL A 102 -18.52 -4.23 17.59
N VAL A 103 -19.26 -5.33 17.43
CA VAL A 103 -19.45 -6.01 16.13
C VAL A 103 -20.09 -5.05 15.12
N ALA A 104 -21.07 -4.24 15.53
CA ALA A 104 -21.69 -3.21 14.70
C ALA A 104 -20.78 -1.99 14.46
N GLY A 105 -19.91 -1.66 15.41
CA GLY A 105 -19.03 -0.48 15.37
C GLY A 105 -17.76 -0.65 14.55
N PHE A 106 -17.20 -1.86 14.50
CA PHE A 106 -15.95 -2.11 13.80
C PHE A 106 -16.00 -1.86 12.28
N PRO A 107 -17.08 -2.22 11.54
CA PRO A 107 -17.20 -1.85 10.14
C PRO A 107 -17.19 -0.32 9.90
N LEU A 108 -17.73 0.48 10.84
CA LEU A 108 -17.62 1.95 10.74
C LEU A 108 -16.18 2.43 10.87
N HIS A 109 -15.40 1.80 11.77
CA HIS A 109 -13.97 2.09 11.89
C HIS A 109 -13.24 1.75 10.58
N LEU A 110 -13.48 0.57 10.01
CA LEU A 110 -12.88 0.16 8.74
C LEU A 110 -13.25 1.11 7.60
N ALA A 111 -14.51 1.53 7.50
CA ALA A 111 -14.98 2.47 6.49
C ALA A 111 -14.36 3.86 6.62
N SER A 112 -14.09 4.32 7.85
CA SER A 112 -13.37 5.57 8.10
C SER A 112 -11.91 5.44 7.70
N GLU A 113 -11.27 4.34 8.10
CA GLU A 113 -9.83 4.17 7.88
C GLU A 113 -9.50 3.98 6.40
N THR A 114 -10.27 3.17 5.65
CA THR A 114 -10.04 2.99 4.20
C THR A 114 -10.20 4.30 3.42
N ARG A 115 -11.17 5.15 3.79
CA ARG A 115 -11.32 6.50 3.22
C ARG A 115 -10.15 7.41 3.57
N ARG A 116 -9.68 7.38 4.82
CA ARG A 116 -8.50 8.14 5.25
C ARG A 116 -7.25 7.71 4.50
N LEU A 117 -7.07 6.39 4.30
CA LEU A 117 -5.98 5.84 3.51
C LEU A 117 -6.09 6.31 2.06
N ALA A 118 -7.25 6.19 1.42
CA ALA A 118 -7.44 6.65 0.04
C ALA A 118 -7.10 8.14 -0.14
N GLN A 119 -7.55 9.00 0.79
CA GLN A 119 -7.22 10.43 0.77
C GLN A 119 -5.71 10.67 0.91
N ALA A 120 -5.06 9.95 1.83
CA ALA A 120 -3.61 10.05 2.02
C ALA A 120 -2.82 9.61 0.77
N PHE A 121 -3.32 8.63 0.02
CA PHE A 121 -2.75 8.23 -1.28
C PHE A 121 -2.85 9.38 -2.28
N GLU A 122 -4.02 9.99 -2.45
CA GLU A 122 -4.22 11.10 -3.39
C GLU A 122 -3.38 12.34 -3.04
N ASP A 123 -3.31 12.70 -1.77
CA ASP A 123 -2.52 13.85 -1.31
C ASP A 123 -1.02 13.66 -1.55
N ALA A 124 -0.51 12.42 -1.47
CA ALA A 124 0.92 12.12 -1.66
C ALA A 124 1.41 12.30 -3.11
N VAL A 125 0.52 12.28 -4.09
CA VAL A 125 0.85 12.40 -5.53
C VAL A 125 0.36 13.70 -6.15
N ARG A 126 -0.16 14.63 -5.35
CA ARG A 126 -0.74 15.88 -5.85
C ARG A 126 0.31 16.67 -6.65
N VAL A 127 0.07 16.82 -7.94
CA VAL A 127 0.96 17.55 -8.84
C VAL A 127 0.73 19.05 -8.65
N GLY A 128 1.78 19.81 -8.37
CA GLY A 128 1.73 21.27 -8.38
C GLY A 128 1.49 21.80 -9.80
N ALA A 129 0.72 22.88 -9.94
CA ALA A 129 0.51 23.54 -11.21
C ALA A 129 1.80 24.22 -11.69
N GLY A 130 2.64 23.48 -12.41
CA GLY A 130 3.88 23.95 -13.02
C GLY A 130 3.97 23.58 -14.50
N PRO A 131 4.98 24.07 -15.23
CA PRO A 131 5.25 23.67 -16.61
C PRO A 131 5.39 22.15 -16.74
N LEU A 132 4.91 21.60 -17.86
CA LEU A 132 5.04 20.17 -18.16
C LEU A 132 6.50 19.84 -18.52
N ASP A 133 7.28 19.43 -17.53
CA ASP A 133 8.64 18.88 -17.68
C ASP A 133 8.65 17.35 -17.50
N ALA A 134 9.81 16.72 -17.74
CA ALA A 134 9.95 15.27 -17.63
C ALA A 134 9.62 14.76 -16.21
N GLY A 135 10.03 15.48 -15.18
CA GLY A 135 9.69 15.18 -13.79
C GLY A 135 8.18 15.25 -13.51
N THR A 136 7.48 16.19 -14.13
CA THR A 136 6.02 16.36 -14.04
C THR A 136 5.28 15.21 -14.71
N ILE A 137 5.75 14.76 -15.87
CA ILE A 137 5.12 13.63 -16.58
C ILE A 137 5.36 12.30 -15.85
N GLY A 138 6.55 12.09 -15.28
CA GLY A 138 6.82 10.96 -14.38
C GLY A 138 5.89 10.93 -13.17
N ARG A 139 5.62 12.10 -12.56
CA ARG A 139 4.64 12.24 -11.47
C ARG A 139 3.22 11.95 -11.92
N MET A 140 2.80 12.37 -13.12
CA MET A 140 1.46 12.05 -13.66
C MET A 140 1.23 10.55 -13.85
N ALA A 141 2.26 9.80 -14.27
CA ALA A 141 2.15 8.34 -14.35
C ALA A 141 1.99 7.69 -12.96
N ALA A 142 2.73 8.18 -11.97
CA ALA A 142 2.56 7.77 -10.57
C ALA A 142 1.16 8.09 -10.03
N VAL A 143 0.60 9.27 -10.34
CA VAL A 143 -0.77 9.66 -9.99
C VAL A 143 -1.77 8.61 -10.45
N ARG A 144 -1.70 8.14 -11.70
CA ARG A 144 -2.70 7.20 -12.23
C ARG A 144 -2.76 5.88 -11.46
N ILE A 145 -1.61 5.35 -11.06
CA ILE A 145 -1.55 4.12 -10.25
C ILE A 145 -2.08 4.39 -8.84
N VAL A 146 -1.64 5.49 -8.23
CA VAL A 146 -2.08 5.87 -6.88
C VAL A 146 -3.58 6.13 -6.83
N SER A 147 -4.15 6.78 -7.85
CA SER A 147 -5.59 6.95 -8.00
C SER A 147 -6.31 5.61 -8.10
N SER A 148 -5.79 4.63 -8.85
CA SER A 148 -6.41 3.31 -8.95
C SER A 148 -6.44 2.54 -7.61
N GLU A 149 -5.37 2.63 -6.82
CA GLU A 149 -5.32 2.03 -5.47
C GLU A 149 -6.24 2.78 -4.48
N ALA A 150 -6.30 4.11 -4.59
CA ALA A 150 -7.23 4.94 -3.82
C ALA A 150 -8.69 4.61 -4.15
N ASP A 151 -9.01 4.36 -5.43
CA ASP A 151 -10.35 3.95 -5.87
C ASP A 151 -10.78 2.63 -5.23
N VAL A 152 -9.88 1.63 -5.17
CA VAL A 152 -10.14 0.34 -4.51
C VAL A 152 -10.42 0.54 -3.02
N LEU A 153 -9.61 1.35 -2.33
CA LEU A 153 -9.80 1.67 -0.91
C LEU A 153 -11.13 2.42 -0.66
N ARG A 154 -11.51 3.36 -1.55
CA ARG A 154 -12.82 4.03 -1.50
C ARG A 154 -13.96 3.02 -1.70
N GLY A 155 -13.79 2.06 -2.59
CA GLY A 155 -14.71 0.94 -2.77
C GLY A 155 -14.96 0.15 -1.48
N TYR A 156 -13.90 -0.24 -0.78
CA TYR A 156 -14.03 -0.88 0.55
C TYR A 156 -14.68 0.03 1.59
N GLY A 157 -14.42 1.34 1.55
CA GLY A 157 -15.11 2.32 2.40
C GLY A 157 -16.63 2.28 2.25
N ILE A 158 -17.13 2.15 1.03
CA ILE A 158 -18.55 2.00 0.73
C ILE A 158 -19.08 0.65 1.25
N VAL A 159 -18.37 -0.44 0.96
CA VAL A 159 -18.76 -1.80 1.41
C VAL A 159 -18.90 -1.86 2.92
N PHE A 160 -17.90 -1.39 3.67
CA PHE A 160 -17.95 -1.44 5.13
C PHE A 160 -18.99 -0.49 5.74
N SER A 161 -19.27 0.65 5.10
CA SER A 161 -20.38 1.52 5.51
C SER A 161 -21.72 0.78 5.40
N ARG A 162 -21.94 0.04 4.31
CA ARG A 162 -23.15 -0.77 4.12
C ARG A 162 -23.24 -1.92 5.11
N ILE A 163 -22.14 -2.62 5.37
CA ILE A 163 -22.07 -3.68 6.38
C ILE A 163 -22.43 -3.11 7.77
N ALA A 164 -21.91 -1.93 8.12
CA ALA A 164 -22.22 -1.27 9.38
C ALA A 164 -23.72 -1.02 9.54
N GLU A 165 -24.37 -0.51 8.50
CA GLU A 165 -25.82 -0.27 8.50
C GLU A 165 -26.61 -1.55 8.70
N LEU A 166 -26.28 -2.61 7.94
CA LEU A 166 -26.93 -3.92 8.07
C LEU A 166 -26.82 -4.49 9.49
N TYR A 167 -25.63 -4.43 10.08
CA TYR A 167 -25.41 -4.96 11.42
C TYR A 167 -26.04 -4.11 12.53
N ARG A 168 -26.03 -2.78 12.38
CA ARG A 168 -26.73 -1.88 13.30
C ARG A 168 -28.23 -2.20 13.30
N ASP A 169 -28.82 -2.37 12.12
CA ASP A 169 -30.25 -2.64 11.99
C ASP A 169 -30.62 -4.05 12.48
N ALA A 170 -29.79 -5.06 12.18
CA ALA A 170 -29.98 -6.44 12.64
C ALA A 170 -29.86 -6.58 14.17
N LEU A 171 -28.90 -5.90 14.79
CA LEU A 171 -28.66 -5.98 16.23
C LEU A 171 -29.53 -5.03 17.04
N GLY A 172 -29.98 -3.92 16.44
CA GLY A 172 -30.77 -2.89 17.12
C GLY A 172 -29.98 -2.17 18.23
N VAL A 173 -28.67 -2.02 18.06
CA VAL A 173 -27.76 -1.45 19.07
C VAL A 173 -27.13 -0.14 18.58
N THR A 174 -26.72 0.72 19.52
CA THR A 174 -25.88 1.88 19.19
C THR A 174 -24.43 1.42 19.07
N PRO A 175 -23.79 1.54 17.89
CA PRO A 175 -22.44 1.05 17.68
C PRO A 175 -21.41 1.69 18.64
N GLU A 176 -20.42 0.90 19.07
CA GLU A 176 -19.31 1.39 19.89
C GLU A 176 -18.18 1.94 18.98
N PRO A 177 -17.52 3.06 19.33
CA PRO A 177 -16.35 3.54 18.59
C PRO A 177 -15.14 2.63 18.76
N VAL A 178 -14.82 1.83 17.73
CA VAL A 178 -13.72 0.84 17.76
C VAL A 178 -12.41 1.45 17.24
N ASN A 179 -11.81 2.37 17.98
CA ASN A 179 -10.55 3.04 17.58
C ASN A 179 -9.27 2.29 17.99
N ARG A 180 -9.42 1.22 18.76
CA ARG A 180 -8.36 0.33 19.25
C ARG A 180 -8.93 -1.06 19.40
N LEU A 181 -8.06 -2.06 19.53
CA LEU A 181 -8.49 -3.44 19.78
C LEU A 181 -9.44 -3.48 21.00
N PRO A 182 -10.70 -3.92 20.83
CA PRO A 182 -11.66 -4.08 21.92
C PRO A 182 -11.13 -5.05 22.99
N ALA A 183 -11.56 -4.90 24.24
CA ALA A 183 -11.27 -5.90 25.27
C ALA A 183 -11.89 -7.26 24.92
N PRO A 184 -11.19 -8.39 25.18
CA PRO A 184 -11.71 -9.74 24.94
C PRO A 184 -12.81 -10.08 25.95
N ALA A 185 -14.03 -9.67 25.65
CA ALA A 185 -15.20 -9.94 26.49
C ALA A 185 -15.68 -11.40 26.35
N ARG A 186 -16.58 -11.81 27.25
CA ARG A 186 -17.03 -13.20 27.40
C ARG A 186 -17.47 -13.82 26.08
N HIS A 187 -18.31 -13.15 25.30
CA HIS A 187 -18.84 -13.74 24.06
C HIS A 187 -17.79 -13.79 22.95
N PHE A 188 -16.84 -12.84 22.90
CA PHE A 188 -15.68 -12.93 22.01
C PHE A 188 -14.79 -14.14 22.32
N ILE A 189 -14.74 -14.58 23.58
CA ILE A 189 -13.98 -15.76 23.99
C ILE A 189 -14.80 -17.03 23.78
N GLU A 190 -16.05 -17.08 24.21
CA GLU A 190 -16.82 -18.33 24.33
C GLU A 190 -17.65 -18.68 23.09
N THR A 191 -18.09 -17.69 22.32
CA THR A 191 -19.03 -17.90 21.21
C THR A 191 -18.31 -17.86 19.86
N SER A 192 -18.41 -18.93 19.09
CA SER A 192 -17.66 -19.13 17.83
C SER A 192 -17.79 -17.94 16.86
N GLN A 193 -19.02 -17.49 16.60
CA GLN A 193 -19.30 -16.42 15.63
C GLN A 193 -18.71 -15.07 16.06
N TYR A 194 -18.76 -14.76 17.35
CA TYR A 194 -18.14 -13.57 17.92
C TYR A 194 -16.61 -13.67 17.91
N ARG A 195 -16.07 -14.86 18.21
CA ARG A 195 -14.63 -15.13 18.20
C ARG A 195 -14.03 -14.91 16.82
N LEU A 196 -14.68 -15.39 15.75
CA LEU A 196 -14.22 -15.19 14.37
C LEU A 196 -14.09 -13.70 14.03
N VAL A 197 -15.08 -12.90 14.42
CA VAL A 197 -15.05 -11.44 14.18
C VAL A 197 -13.92 -10.80 15.00
N TYR A 198 -13.77 -11.21 16.26
CA TYR A 198 -12.73 -10.70 17.14
C TYR A 198 -11.31 -11.06 16.69
N GLU A 199 -11.10 -12.25 16.12
CA GLU A 199 -9.80 -12.66 15.57
C GLU A 199 -9.39 -11.81 14.37
N LEU A 200 -10.32 -11.46 13.47
CA LEU A 200 -10.00 -10.54 12.38
C LEU A 200 -9.85 -9.08 12.87
N MET A 201 -10.56 -8.67 13.92
CA MET A 201 -10.27 -7.38 14.59
C MET A 201 -8.84 -7.37 15.13
N ARG A 202 -8.41 -8.45 15.78
CA ARG A 202 -7.03 -8.61 16.25
C ARG A 202 -6.04 -8.53 15.10
N GLU A 203 -6.27 -9.26 14.02
CA GLU A 203 -5.42 -9.19 12.83
C GLU A 203 -5.31 -7.75 12.31
N TRP A 204 -6.44 -7.04 12.19
CA TRP A 204 -6.46 -5.63 11.80
C TRP A 204 -5.64 -4.72 12.72
N PHE A 205 -5.79 -4.86 14.04
CA PHE A 205 -5.06 -4.01 15.00
C PHE A 205 -3.60 -4.44 15.24
N GLU A 206 -3.26 -5.70 14.96
CA GLU A 206 -1.89 -6.23 14.97
C GLU A 206 -1.09 -5.77 13.74
N LEU A 207 -1.77 -5.43 12.63
CA LEU A 207 -1.20 -4.57 11.58
C LEU A 207 -0.97 -3.17 12.19
N ARG A 208 0.15 -2.99 12.92
CA ARG A 208 0.51 -1.75 13.64
C ARG A 208 0.07 -0.47 12.93
N PRO A 209 -0.41 0.55 13.67
CA PRO A 209 -1.12 1.69 13.10
C PRO A 209 -0.35 2.28 11.93
N VAL A 210 -1.06 2.35 10.83
CA VAL A 210 -0.75 3.24 9.74
C VAL A 210 -1.00 4.65 10.27
N GLU A 211 -0.03 5.25 10.94
CA GLU A 211 -0.01 6.70 11.08
C GLU A 211 -0.02 7.24 9.65
N ALA A 212 -1.09 7.92 9.24
CA ALA A 212 -1.23 8.42 7.87
C ALA A 212 -0.01 9.25 7.42
N GLU A 213 0.68 9.95 8.33
CA GLU A 213 1.98 10.60 8.07
C GLU A 213 3.11 9.60 7.79
N LYS A 214 3.19 8.49 8.53
CA LYS A 214 4.11 7.38 8.20
C LYS A 214 3.67 6.64 6.95
N LEU A 215 2.39 6.63 6.57
CA LEU A 215 1.94 6.06 5.30
C LEU A 215 2.30 6.96 4.13
N VAL A 216 2.13 8.28 4.25
CA VAL A 216 2.54 9.27 3.24
C VAL A 216 4.07 9.28 3.11
N SER A 217 4.81 9.19 4.22
CA SER A 217 6.25 8.94 4.24
C SER A 217 6.62 7.56 3.68
N ARG A 218 5.81 6.51 3.90
CA ARG A 218 6.00 5.15 3.32
C ARG A 218 5.51 5.00 1.88
N LEU A 219 4.70 5.93 1.39
CA LEU A 219 4.26 6.05 0.01
C LEU A 219 5.30 6.87 -0.77
N ALA A 220 5.93 7.85 -0.13
CA ALA A 220 7.18 8.44 -0.59
C ALA A 220 8.36 7.44 -0.52
N SER A 221 8.35 6.51 0.45
CA SER A 221 9.29 5.37 0.52
C SER A 221 8.78 4.08 -0.11
N VAL A 222 7.70 4.18 -0.87
CA VAL A 222 7.08 3.24 -1.79
C VAL A 222 6.93 1.74 -1.46
N THR A 223 5.72 1.30 -1.10
CA THR A 223 5.40 -0.11 -0.77
C THR A 223 5.07 -1.03 -1.96
N SER A 224 4.87 -0.50 -3.16
CA SER A 224 4.64 -1.29 -4.39
C SER A 224 5.90 -1.28 -5.25
N PRO A 225 6.41 -2.44 -5.72
CA PRO A 225 7.56 -2.48 -6.63
C PRO A 225 7.42 -1.50 -7.81
N ARG A 226 6.22 -1.42 -8.40
CA ARG A 226 5.93 -0.55 -9.53
C ARG A 226 5.91 0.93 -9.17
N LEU A 227 5.33 1.29 -8.02
CA LEU A 227 5.39 2.67 -7.56
C LEU A 227 6.86 3.06 -7.27
N TYR A 228 7.69 2.11 -6.80
CA TYR A 228 9.09 2.39 -6.42
C TYR A 228 9.92 2.68 -7.65
N GLU A 229 9.68 1.93 -8.73
CA GLU A 229 10.20 2.28 -10.05
C GLU A 229 9.81 3.72 -10.43
N TYR A 230 8.54 4.13 -10.32
CA TYR A 230 8.16 5.53 -10.64
C TYR A 230 8.84 6.56 -9.74
N PHE A 231 9.02 6.28 -8.45
CA PHE A 231 9.79 7.14 -7.55
C PHE A 231 11.25 7.27 -8.01
N SER A 232 11.90 6.15 -8.35
CA SER A 232 13.25 6.15 -8.92
C SER A 232 13.30 6.96 -10.22
N LEU A 233 12.31 6.80 -11.12
CA LEU A 233 12.22 7.56 -12.36
C LEU A 233 12.18 9.07 -12.10
N VAL A 234 11.25 9.52 -11.26
CA VAL A 234 11.10 10.94 -10.92
C VAL A 234 12.36 11.47 -10.23
N SER A 235 12.99 10.67 -9.37
CA SER A 235 14.24 11.03 -8.69
C SER A 235 15.40 11.22 -9.67
N LEU A 236 15.54 10.32 -10.65
CA LEU A 236 16.54 10.40 -11.71
C LEU A 236 16.31 11.63 -12.61
N LEU A 237 15.07 11.84 -13.06
CA LEU A 237 14.71 12.98 -13.92
C LEU A 237 14.94 14.32 -13.20
N GLY A 238 14.44 14.46 -11.97
CA GLY A 238 14.65 15.66 -11.17
C GLY A 238 16.13 15.86 -10.80
N GLY A 239 16.90 14.78 -10.63
CA GLY A 239 18.34 14.83 -10.39
C GLY A 239 19.13 15.37 -11.60
N LEU A 240 18.69 15.07 -12.82
CA LEU A 240 19.26 15.64 -14.05
C LEU A 240 18.99 17.15 -14.09
N GLU A 241 17.74 17.56 -13.92
CA GLU A 241 17.35 18.98 -13.94
C GLU A 241 18.09 19.81 -12.88
N ARG A 242 18.19 19.31 -11.63
CA ARG A 242 18.96 19.96 -10.56
C ARG A 242 20.45 20.13 -10.88
N ARG A 243 21.01 19.31 -11.79
CA ARG A 243 22.41 19.39 -12.25
C ARG A 243 22.59 20.24 -13.51
N GLY A 244 21.57 21.01 -13.90
CA GLY A 244 21.64 21.92 -15.05
C GLY A 244 21.44 21.22 -16.39
N TRP A 245 20.95 19.98 -16.41
CA TRP A 245 20.55 19.33 -17.65
C TRP A 245 19.20 19.88 -18.11
N THR A 246 19.12 20.29 -19.37
CA THR A 246 17.87 20.80 -19.96
C THR A 246 17.16 19.67 -20.70
N SER A 247 15.89 19.42 -20.34
CA SER A 247 15.07 18.45 -21.07
C SER A 247 14.78 18.96 -22.48
N VAL A 248 15.04 18.13 -23.48
CA VAL A 248 14.86 18.46 -24.90
C VAL A 248 13.70 17.68 -25.51
N GLU A 249 13.54 16.42 -25.11
CA GLU A 249 12.48 15.56 -25.62
C GLU A 249 12.04 14.57 -24.53
N ALA A 250 10.74 14.33 -24.45
CA ALA A 250 10.16 13.24 -23.67
C ALA A 250 9.09 12.56 -24.53
N LYS A 251 9.28 11.28 -24.86
CA LYS A 251 8.40 10.54 -25.77
C LYS A 251 8.06 9.15 -25.27
N ARG A 252 6.99 8.59 -25.83
CA ARG A 252 6.67 7.18 -25.76
C ARG A 252 7.28 6.46 -26.96
N HIS A 253 7.92 5.34 -26.70
CA HIS A 253 8.39 4.40 -27.69
C HIS A 253 7.74 3.04 -27.47
N GLU A 254 7.18 2.45 -28.51
CA GLU A 254 6.60 1.10 -28.46
C GLU A 254 7.61 0.12 -29.05
N TYR A 255 8.09 -0.81 -28.22
CA TYR A 255 9.08 -1.79 -28.63
C TYR A 255 8.40 -2.97 -29.34
N ALA A 256 8.65 -3.12 -30.63
CA ALA A 256 8.04 -4.17 -31.43
C ALA A 256 8.59 -5.56 -31.07
N GLY A 257 9.86 -5.66 -30.66
CA GLY A 257 10.56 -6.93 -30.44
C GLY A 257 10.22 -7.70 -29.16
N ALA A 258 9.46 -7.14 -28.21
CA ALA A 258 9.30 -7.75 -26.88
C ALA A 258 8.01 -8.57 -26.66
N GLY A 259 7.13 -8.64 -27.67
CA GLY A 259 5.90 -9.44 -27.64
C GLY A 259 4.84 -8.94 -26.64
N PRO A 260 3.70 -9.66 -26.50
CA PRO A 260 2.53 -9.19 -25.74
C PRO A 260 2.79 -8.99 -24.23
N LEU A 261 3.58 -9.88 -23.61
CA LEU A 261 3.89 -9.84 -22.17
C LEU A 261 4.63 -8.57 -21.73
N TYR A 262 5.38 -7.96 -22.65
CA TYR A 262 6.05 -6.69 -22.41
C TYR A 262 5.15 -5.50 -22.75
N ALA A 263 4.34 -5.62 -23.82
CA ALA A 263 3.38 -4.60 -24.21
C ALA A 263 2.46 -4.20 -23.04
N ASP A 264 2.01 -5.16 -22.22
CA ASP A 264 1.16 -4.87 -21.05
C ASP A 264 1.89 -4.06 -19.95
N ASN A 265 3.19 -4.29 -19.75
CA ASN A 265 3.98 -3.57 -18.74
C ASN A 265 4.38 -2.17 -19.20
N ALA A 266 4.79 -2.03 -20.47
CA ALA A 266 5.18 -0.76 -21.08
C ALA A 266 3.98 0.13 -21.42
N ALA A 267 2.82 -0.43 -21.77
CA ALA A 267 1.60 0.32 -22.11
C ALA A 267 1.06 1.17 -20.95
N ALA A 268 1.40 0.84 -19.71
CA ALA A 268 1.01 1.64 -18.55
C ALA A 268 1.79 2.97 -18.43
N ALA A 269 3.01 3.03 -18.99
CA ALA A 269 3.84 4.22 -18.95
C ALA A 269 3.37 5.24 -20.02
N LEU A 270 3.14 6.50 -19.61
CA LEU A 270 2.80 7.57 -20.56
C LEU A 270 3.95 7.85 -21.51
N LEU A 271 5.16 7.90 -20.97
CA LEU A 271 6.43 8.14 -21.64
C LEU A 271 7.47 7.20 -21.06
N ASN A 272 8.44 6.82 -21.88
CA ASN A 272 9.49 5.89 -21.50
C ASN A 272 10.87 6.26 -22.03
N THR A 273 10.99 7.40 -22.71
CA THR A 273 12.25 7.88 -23.30
C THR A 273 12.38 9.36 -23.05
N PHE A 274 13.50 9.77 -22.44
CA PHE A 274 13.77 11.14 -22.04
C PHE A 274 15.16 11.55 -22.53
N ILE A 275 15.26 12.71 -23.17
CA ILE A 275 16.50 13.24 -23.73
C ILE A 275 16.80 14.58 -23.08
N PHE A 276 18.02 14.71 -22.58
CA PHE A 276 18.54 15.90 -21.94
C PHE A 276 19.83 16.35 -22.62
N ARG A 277 20.06 17.66 -22.66
CA ARG A 277 21.30 18.25 -23.16
C ARG A 277 21.92 19.18 -22.13
N ARG A 278 23.24 19.26 -22.19
CA ARG A 278 24.03 20.24 -21.46
C ARG A 278 25.13 20.74 -22.40
N LYS A 279 25.21 22.05 -22.56
CA LYS A 279 26.35 22.70 -23.23
C LYS A 279 27.33 23.12 -22.16
N GLU A 280 28.61 22.83 -22.36
CA GLU A 280 29.66 23.46 -21.54
C GLU A 280 29.84 24.91 -22.01
N ASP A 281 29.97 25.83 -21.06
CA ASP A 281 30.06 27.26 -21.33
C ASP A 281 31.38 27.67 -22.01
N ASP A 282 32.35 26.75 -22.15
CA ASP A 282 33.74 27.08 -22.53
C ASP A 282 34.36 26.13 -23.60
N GLY A 283 33.66 25.95 -24.73
CA GLY A 283 34.20 25.27 -25.91
C GLY A 283 34.31 23.74 -25.83
N GLY A 284 33.73 23.13 -24.79
CA GLY A 284 33.62 21.68 -24.63
C GLY A 284 32.62 21.02 -25.58
N ASN A 285 32.70 19.69 -25.69
CA ASN A 285 31.74 18.92 -26.48
C ASN A 285 30.34 18.98 -25.85
N GLU A 286 29.30 19.07 -26.68
CA GLU A 286 27.92 18.92 -26.21
C GLU A 286 27.74 17.54 -25.58
N GLU A 287 27.24 17.50 -24.35
CA GLU A 287 26.86 16.25 -23.70
C GLU A 287 25.36 15.99 -23.89
N ILE A 288 25.01 14.75 -24.23
CA ILE A 288 23.62 14.30 -24.35
C ILE A 288 23.38 13.15 -23.39
N VAL A 289 22.42 13.31 -22.48
CA VAL A 289 21.94 12.21 -21.63
C VAL A 289 20.63 11.69 -22.17
N ARG A 290 20.51 10.37 -22.27
CA ARG A 290 19.25 9.69 -22.57
C ARG A 290 18.91 8.74 -21.44
N LEU A 291 17.68 8.83 -20.95
CA LEU A 291 17.14 7.95 -19.92
C LEU A 291 15.94 7.19 -20.51
N TRP A 292 15.96 5.88 -20.38
CA TRP A 292 14.86 5.01 -20.75
C TRP A 292 14.25 4.36 -19.50
N TYR A 293 12.92 4.34 -19.42
CA TYR A 293 12.16 3.62 -18.39
C TYR A 293 11.55 2.37 -18.98
N GLN A 294 11.80 1.20 -18.37
CA GLN A 294 11.47 -0.11 -18.94
C GLN A 294 11.90 -0.16 -20.42
N PRO A 295 13.21 -0.23 -20.74
CA PRO A 295 13.67 -0.44 -22.11
C PRO A 295 13.73 -1.93 -22.47
N VAL A 296 13.64 -2.26 -23.76
CA VAL A 296 13.93 -3.61 -24.28
C VAL A 296 15.37 -3.68 -24.76
N LEU A 297 16.15 -4.57 -24.17
CA LEU A 297 17.50 -4.93 -24.62
C LEU A 297 17.41 -6.24 -25.41
N ALA A 298 17.36 -6.14 -26.74
CA ALA A 298 17.23 -7.28 -27.64
C ALA A 298 18.53 -8.10 -27.75
N ALA A 299 18.44 -9.31 -28.30
CA ALA A 299 19.58 -10.15 -28.60
C ALA A 299 20.49 -9.51 -29.67
N GLY A 300 21.80 -9.79 -29.62
CA GLY A 300 22.79 -9.19 -30.52
C GLY A 300 22.62 -9.47 -32.01
N ASN A 301 21.71 -10.36 -32.40
CA ASN A 301 21.32 -10.61 -33.80
C ASN A 301 20.05 -9.85 -34.22
N VAL A 302 19.49 -9.01 -33.35
CA VAL A 302 18.32 -8.17 -33.59
C VAL A 302 18.77 -6.72 -33.53
N GLU A 303 18.34 -5.90 -34.49
CA GLU A 303 18.67 -4.48 -34.50
C GLU A 303 18.08 -3.79 -33.26
N PRO A 304 18.88 -3.06 -32.47
CA PRO A 304 18.38 -2.36 -31.31
C PRO A 304 17.36 -1.26 -31.65
N GLU A 305 16.26 -1.22 -30.91
CA GLU A 305 15.23 -0.19 -31.04
C GLU A 305 15.54 1.04 -30.17
N ASN A 306 14.84 2.15 -30.44
CA ASN A 306 14.86 3.37 -29.61
C ASN A 306 16.24 4.01 -29.36
N GLY A 307 17.20 3.80 -30.26
CA GLY A 307 18.55 4.34 -30.15
C GLY A 307 19.39 3.71 -29.03
N ILE A 308 19.02 2.52 -28.56
CA ILE A 308 19.74 1.78 -27.52
C ILE A 308 21.01 1.15 -28.12
N GLY A 309 22.16 1.38 -27.50
CA GLY A 309 23.46 0.85 -27.93
C GLY A 309 23.92 -0.39 -27.16
N LEU A 310 23.03 -1.04 -26.43
CA LEU A 310 23.30 -2.28 -25.70
C LEU A 310 22.47 -3.45 -26.26
N ALA A 311 23.10 -4.61 -26.37
CA ALA A 311 22.44 -5.84 -26.77
C ALA A 311 22.78 -7.01 -25.84
N ARG A 312 21.84 -7.94 -25.71
CA ARG A 312 22.04 -9.19 -25.00
C ARG A 312 22.94 -10.12 -25.79
N THR A 313 24.00 -10.61 -25.16
CA THR A 313 25.08 -11.38 -25.81
C THR A 313 25.00 -12.89 -25.59
N THR A 314 24.01 -13.37 -24.84
CA THR A 314 23.86 -14.79 -24.50
C THR A 314 22.42 -15.26 -24.57
N ARG A 315 22.21 -16.55 -24.90
CA ARG A 315 20.89 -17.22 -24.84
C ARG A 315 20.60 -17.85 -23.48
N TRP A 316 21.56 -17.82 -22.57
CA TRP A 316 21.41 -18.38 -21.23
C TRP A 316 20.68 -17.42 -20.30
N SER A 317 19.91 -17.97 -19.37
CA SER A 317 19.21 -17.25 -18.30
C SER A 317 19.34 -18.01 -16.98
N VAL A 318 19.51 -17.26 -15.89
CA VAL A 318 19.44 -17.77 -14.51
C VAL A 318 17.97 -17.84 -14.07
N ARG A 319 17.52 -19.00 -13.58
CA ARG A 319 16.15 -19.15 -13.07
C ARG A 319 15.94 -18.33 -11.79
N PRO A 320 14.71 -17.85 -11.52
CA PRO A 320 14.37 -17.29 -10.22
C PRO A 320 14.56 -18.32 -9.11
N LEU A 321 15.05 -17.88 -7.94
CA LEU A 321 15.31 -18.68 -6.72
C LEU A 321 14.20 -19.64 -6.27
N ASN A 322 12.97 -19.50 -6.78
CA ASN A 322 11.78 -20.18 -6.28
C ASN A 322 11.36 -21.39 -7.12
N ALA A 323 12.11 -21.75 -8.18
CA ALA A 323 11.68 -22.76 -9.15
C ALA A 323 12.57 -24.01 -9.22
N GLU A 324 13.83 -23.93 -8.79
CA GLU A 324 14.85 -24.99 -8.73
C GLU A 324 16.10 -24.42 -8.01
N ALA A 325 17.16 -25.20 -7.77
CA ALA A 325 18.40 -24.69 -7.18
C ALA A 325 18.90 -23.43 -7.93
N ALA A 326 19.25 -22.38 -7.18
CA ALA A 326 19.51 -21.01 -7.63
C ALA A 326 20.67 -20.84 -8.64
N ASP A 327 21.32 -21.95 -8.99
CA ASP A 327 22.61 -21.99 -9.71
C ASP A 327 22.51 -22.69 -11.06
N THR A 328 21.31 -22.87 -11.62
CA THR A 328 21.10 -23.55 -12.90
C THR A 328 20.85 -22.56 -14.05
N LEU A 329 21.71 -22.62 -15.08
CA LEU A 329 21.52 -21.90 -16.34
C LEU A 329 20.62 -22.71 -17.28
N ARG A 330 19.72 -22.03 -17.99
CA ARG A 330 18.92 -22.63 -19.07
C ARG A 330 18.93 -21.75 -20.30
N GLU A 331 18.95 -22.39 -21.47
CA GLU A 331 18.69 -21.68 -22.72
C GLU A 331 17.25 -21.15 -22.69
N THR A 332 17.06 -19.91 -23.11
CA THR A 332 15.74 -19.28 -23.20
C THR A 332 15.47 -18.82 -24.63
N ASP A 333 14.22 -19.00 -25.03
CA ASP A 333 13.60 -18.41 -26.19
C ASP A 333 13.29 -16.90 -26.03
N ARG A 334 13.27 -16.40 -24.78
CA ARG A 334 13.16 -14.96 -24.50
C ARG A 334 14.43 -14.26 -24.93
N ALA A 335 14.42 -13.71 -26.13
CA ALA A 335 15.58 -13.06 -26.74
C ALA A 335 15.87 -11.64 -26.21
N TRP A 336 15.31 -11.22 -25.07
CA TRP A 336 15.48 -9.86 -24.56
C TRP A 336 15.59 -9.78 -23.03
N TYR A 337 16.11 -8.65 -22.54
CA TYR A 337 16.04 -8.22 -21.14
C TYR A 337 15.33 -6.87 -21.03
N SER A 338 14.64 -6.64 -19.90
CA SER A 338 14.05 -5.35 -19.55
C SER A 338 14.48 -4.99 -18.13
N PRO A 339 15.50 -4.14 -17.97
CA PRO A 339 15.75 -3.48 -16.69
C PRO A 339 14.66 -2.44 -16.41
N ASP A 340 14.64 -1.92 -15.18
CA ASP A 340 13.72 -0.82 -14.87
C ASP A 340 14.16 0.46 -15.57
N PHE A 341 15.47 0.68 -15.71
CA PHE A 341 16.01 1.82 -16.42
C PHE A 341 17.29 1.51 -17.19
N LEU A 342 17.53 2.30 -18.23
CA LEU A 342 18.82 2.42 -18.90
C LEU A 342 19.15 3.90 -18.99
N ILE A 343 20.41 4.26 -18.81
CA ILE A 343 20.91 5.61 -19.07
C ILE A 343 22.13 5.57 -19.96
N SER A 344 22.26 6.58 -20.81
CA SER A 344 23.49 6.84 -21.55
C SER A 344 23.94 8.28 -21.41
N LEU A 345 25.25 8.46 -21.54
CA LEU A 345 25.91 9.74 -21.70
C LEU A 345 26.73 9.68 -22.98
N GLU A 346 26.39 10.55 -23.93
CA GLU A 346 27.11 10.74 -25.18
C GLU A 346 27.96 12.01 -25.09
N SER A 347 29.24 11.89 -25.41
CA SER A 347 30.18 13.01 -25.52
C SER A 347 31.33 12.64 -26.47
N GLY A 348 31.71 13.57 -27.35
CA GLY A 348 32.83 13.37 -28.28
C GLY A 348 32.66 12.18 -29.24
N GLY A 349 31.42 11.83 -29.62
CA GLY A 349 31.12 10.73 -30.54
C GLY A 349 31.17 9.33 -29.93
N ARG A 350 31.48 9.21 -28.63
CA ARG A 350 31.42 7.96 -27.85
C ARG A 350 30.25 8.00 -26.88
N THR A 351 29.68 6.83 -26.58
CA THR A 351 28.59 6.71 -25.62
C THR A 351 28.96 5.77 -24.49
N ALA A 352 28.76 6.22 -23.25
CA ALA A 352 28.80 5.34 -22.08
C ALA A 352 27.38 4.97 -21.65
N TRP A 353 27.21 3.71 -21.25
CA TRP A 353 25.93 3.12 -20.92
C TRP A 353 25.92 2.57 -19.48
N ALA A 354 24.81 2.72 -18.77
CA ALA A 354 24.59 2.11 -17.46
C ALA A 354 23.16 1.58 -17.33
N VAL A 355 23.02 0.37 -16.78
CA VAL A 355 21.73 -0.23 -16.44
C VAL A 355 21.41 0.13 -15.00
N MET A 356 20.15 0.48 -14.70
CA MET A 356 19.69 0.68 -13.34
C MET A 356 18.43 -0.14 -13.09
N ASP A 357 18.36 -0.77 -11.92
CA ASP A 357 17.27 -1.67 -11.58
C ASP A 357 16.88 -1.45 -10.11
N SER A 358 15.59 -1.21 -9.89
CA SER A 358 15.02 -0.75 -8.64
C SER A 358 14.39 -1.92 -7.89
N LYS A 359 14.85 -2.15 -6.66
CA LYS A 359 14.30 -3.12 -5.74
C LYS A 359 13.80 -2.42 -4.48
N TYR A 360 12.48 -2.49 -4.23
CA TYR A 360 11.92 -2.09 -2.94
C TYR A 360 12.30 -3.12 -1.85
N SER A 361 13.55 -3.10 -1.44
CA SER A 361 14.13 -3.99 -0.45
C SER A 361 15.35 -3.33 0.17
N THR A 362 15.87 -3.94 1.24
CA THR A 362 17.08 -3.47 1.90
C THR A 362 18.30 -3.86 1.06
N VAL A 363 19.41 -3.13 1.20
CA VAL A 363 20.68 -3.45 0.52
C VAL A 363 21.09 -4.89 0.84
N GLY A 364 21.03 -5.29 2.10
CA GLY A 364 21.37 -6.65 2.52
C GLY A 364 20.46 -7.74 1.92
N THR A 365 19.21 -7.45 1.60
CA THR A 365 18.30 -8.41 0.94
C THR A 365 18.55 -8.45 -0.57
N VAL A 366 18.79 -7.30 -1.20
CA VAL A 366 19.16 -7.23 -2.63
C VAL A 366 20.46 -7.97 -2.88
N LEU A 367 21.47 -7.75 -2.04
CA LEU A 367 22.75 -8.43 -2.13
C LEU A 367 22.60 -9.96 -2.04
N ARG A 368 21.82 -10.45 -1.07
CA ARG A 368 21.65 -11.90 -0.82
C ARG A 368 20.79 -12.62 -1.86
N HIS A 369 19.77 -11.96 -2.41
CA HIS A 369 18.74 -12.64 -3.20
C HIS A 369 18.64 -12.17 -4.65
N HIS A 370 19.27 -11.06 -5.02
CA HIS A 370 19.14 -10.47 -6.35
C HIS A 370 20.47 -10.23 -7.05
N ALA A 371 21.56 -9.96 -6.31
CA ALA A 371 22.84 -9.57 -6.90
C ALA A 371 23.36 -10.57 -7.94
N MET A 372 23.40 -11.88 -7.64
CA MET A 372 23.90 -12.88 -8.59
C MET A 372 23.10 -12.93 -9.90
N GLN A 373 21.76 -12.92 -9.80
CA GLN A 373 20.90 -12.95 -10.98
C GLN A 373 21.03 -11.68 -11.81
N GLN A 374 21.13 -10.51 -11.17
CA GLN A 374 21.24 -9.23 -11.86
C GLN A 374 22.64 -9.03 -12.45
N ALA A 375 23.69 -9.46 -11.76
CA ALA A 375 25.04 -9.50 -12.30
C ALA A 375 25.11 -10.39 -13.55
N PHE A 376 24.51 -11.58 -13.52
CA PHE A 376 24.44 -12.41 -14.71
C PHE A 376 23.70 -11.70 -15.85
N LYS A 377 22.49 -11.17 -15.60
CA LYS A 377 21.68 -10.53 -16.65
C LYS A 377 22.33 -9.29 -17.24
N TYR A 378 22.92 -8.44 -16.41
CA TYR A 378 23.29 -7.09 -16.81
C TYR A 378 24.79 -6.85 -16.83
N LEU A 379 25.63 -7.56 -16.06
CA LEU A 379 27.09 -7.41 -16.15
C LEU A 379 27.70 -8.35 -17.19
N THR A 380 27.32 -9.62 -17.19
CA THR A 380 28.00 -10.64 -18.02
C THR A 380 27.31 -10.90 -19.35
N SER A 381 26.05 -10.48 -19.48
CA SER A 381 25.17 -10.87 -20.60
C SER A 381 24.77 -9.71 -21.51
N LEU A 382 25.39 -8.54 -21.33
CA LEU A 382 25.21 -7.37 -22.17
C LEU A 382 26.54 -6.98 -22.85
N GLY A 383 26.44 -6.43 -24.06
CA GLY A 383 27.56 -5.88 -24.80
C GLY A 383 27.14 -4.63 -25.56
N THR A 384 28.12 -3.77 -25.85
CA THR A 384 27.89 -2.59 -26.68
C THR A 384 27.77 -2.98 -28.14
N VAL A 385 26.86 -2.30 -28.85
CA VAL A 385 26.63 -2.50 -30.29
C VAL A 385 27.74 -1.83 -31.09
N ARG A 386 28.19 -0.66 -30.63
CA ARG A 386 29.34 0.05 -31.20
C ARG A 386 30.61 -0.30 -30.43
N LYS A 387 31.70 -0.50 -31.17
CA LYS A 387 32.98 -0.92 -30.60
C LYS A 387 33.60 0.13 -29.66
N ASP A 388 33.39 1.42 -29.94
CA ASP A 388 34.00 2.53 -29.20
C ASP A 388 33.14 3.01 -28.01
N ASP A 389 31.93 2.48 -27.88
CA ASP A 389 31.05 2.69 -26.74
C ASP A 389 31.53 1.89 -25.53
N VAL A 390 31.19 2.37 -24.33
CA VAL A 390 31.63 1.75 -23.07
C VAL A 390 30.42 1.38 -22.23
N TYR A 391 30.41 0.16 -21.70
CA TYR A 391 29.42 -0.24 -20.71
C TYR A 391 29.98 -0.07 -19.29
N ALA A 392 29.46 0.92 -18.57
CA ALA A 392 29.95 1.30 -17.24
C ALA A 392 29.49 0.33 -16.14
N GLY A 393 28.30 -0.26 -16.29
CA GLY A 393 27.81 -1.30 -15.39
C GLY A 393 26.36 -1.15 -14.94
N LEU A 394 26.08 -1.70 -13.76
CA LEU A 394 24.76 -1.90 -13.17
C LEU A 394 24.63 -1.15 -11.83
N TRP A 395 23.52 -0.44 -11.63
CA TRP A 395 23.13 0.13 -10.35
C TRP A 395 21.87 -0.56 -9.83
N LEU A 396 21.91 -1.00 -8.57
CA LEU A 396 20.80 -1.60 -7.86
C LEU A 396 20.28 -0.64 -6.79
N TYR A 397 19.17 0.02 -7.08
CA TYR A 397 18.54 0.98 -6.16
C TYR A 397 17.67 0.27 -5.14
N CYS A 398 18.00 0.44 -3.86
CA CYS A 398 17.39 -0.24 -2.72
C CYS A 398 16.46 0.71 -1.94
N GLY A 399 15.15 0.49 -2.05
CA GLY A 399 14.14 1.45 -1.59
C GLY A 399 13.64 1.27 -0.15
N SER A 400 14.02 0.19 0.54
CA SER A 400 13.46 -0.09 1.87
C SER A 400 13.98 0.87 2.94
N VAL A 401 13.05 1.40 3.75
CA VAL A 401 13.35 2.20 4.95
C VAL A 401 13.51 1.35 6.22
N ALA A 402 13.48 0.02 6.08
CA ALA A 402 13.80 -0.86 7.20
C ALA A 402 15.26 -0.66 7.63
N ASN A 403 15.52 -0.79 8.94
CA ASN A 403 16.88 -0.68 9.47
C ASN A 403 17.78 -1.72 8.79
N ASP A 404 18.76 -1.23 8.05
CA ASP A 404 19.74 -2.04 7.33
C ASP A 404 21.13 -1.43 7.53
N ARG A 405 22.05 -2.25 8.04
CA ARG A 405 23.44 -1.87 8.32
C ARG A 405 24.41 -2.29 7.22
N THR A 406 23.95 -2.95 6.16
CA THR A 406 24.80 -3.33 5.03
C THR A 406 25.36 -2.08 4.34
N GLN A 407 26.64 -2.09 3.98
CA GLN A 407 27.29 -0.96 3.32
C GLN A 407 26.83 -0.81 1.86
N GLU A 408 26.70 0.44 1.39
CA GLU A 408 26.46 0.78 -0.02
C GLU A 408 27.78 0.82 -0.80
N GLY A 409 27.69 0.90 -2.12
CA GLY A 409 28.83 1.07 -3.02
C GLY A 409 29.05 -0.12 -3.95
N SER A 410 30.27 -0.21 -4.48
CA SER A 410 30.64 -1.26 -5.44
C SER A 410 30.60 -2.64 -4.79
N PHE A 411 30.04 -3.60 -5.53
CA PHE A 411 30.08 -5.02 -5.21
C PHE A 411 31.50 -5.58 -5.29
N PHE A 412 32.32 -5.06 -6.21
CA PHE A 412 33.70 -5.47 -6.42
C PHE A 412 34.69 -4.68 -5.56
N ASN A 413 34.27 -4.24 -4.37
CA ASN A 413 35.05 -3.47 -3.39
C ASN A 413 36.30 -4.24 -2.89
N ALA A 414 37.24 -4.50 -3.79
CA ALA A 414 38.56 -4.99 -3.51
C ALA A 414 39.39 -3.83 -2.98
N SER A 415 40.21 -4.08 -1.96
CA SER A 415 41.05 -3.11 -1.24
C SER A 415 42.14 -2.41 -2.09
N ALA A 416 42.02 -2.41 -3.42
CA ALA A 416 42.92 -1.77 -4.38
C ALA A 416 42.24 -0.51 -4.95
N PRO A 417 42.43 0.67 -4.32
CA PRO A 417 41.77 1.92 -4.73
C PRO A 417 42.10 2.36 -6.17
N ASP A 418 43.17 1.83 -6.77
CA ASP A 418 43.64 2.21 -8.10
C ASP A 418 43.00 1.42 -9.26
N VAL A 419 42.23 0.36 -8.97
CA VAL A 419 41.60 -0.49 -9.99
C VAL A 419 40.08 -0.29 -9.99
N LEU A 420 39.57 0.47 -10.97
CA LEU A 420 38.13 0.61 -11.17
C LEU A 420 37.59 -0.61 -11.95
N PRO A 421 36.65 -1.39 -11.39
CA PRO A 421 36.00 -2.47 -12.13
C PRO A 421 35.18 -1.89 -13.29
N VAL A 422 35.32 -2.45 -14.50
CA VAL A 422 34.48 -2.07 -15.65
C VAL A 422 34.08 -3.35 -16.38
N PRO A 423 32.79 -3.71 -16.44
CA PRO A 423 31.64 -3.05 -15.79
C PRO A 423 31.60 -3.26 -14.27
N ASP A 424 30.99 -2.32 -13.54
CA ASP A 424 30.79 -2.39 -12.07
C ASP A 424 29.35 -2.76 -11.70
N MET A 425 29.13 -3.25 -10.48
CA MET A 425 27.80 -3.33 -9.89
C MET A 425 27.76 -2.54 -8.59
N VAL A 426 26.89 -1.54 -8.51
CA VAL A 426 26.79 -0.63 -7.35
C VAL A 426 25.44 -0.85 -6.66
N LEU A 427 25.43 -0.94 -5.33
CA LEU A 427 24.21 -0.93 -4.52
C LEU A 427 24.05 0.41 -3.82
N GLU A 428 22.89 1.04 -3.95
CA GLU A 428 22.62 2.38 -3.43
C GLU A 428 21.21 2.48 -2.83
N ARG A 429 21.07 3.17 -1.70
CA ARG A 429 19.82 3.43 -1.00
C ARG A 429 19.16 4.67 -1.59
N VAL A 430 18.10 4.44 -2.32
CA VAL A 430 17.30 5.50 -2.93
C VAL A 430 15.93 5.43 -2.32
N ASN A 431 15.67 6.28 -1.33
CA ASN A 431 14.36 6.35 -0.65
C ASN A 431 14.11 7.78 -0.17
N ALA A 432 12.87 8.09 0.18
CA ALA A 432 12.48 9.44 0.60
C ALA A 432 13.12 9.94 1.91
N LEU A 433 13.80 9.09 2.68
CA LEU A 433 14.57 9.48 3.87
C LEU A 433 16.05 9.72 3.54
N SER A 434 16.49 9.36 2.34
CA SER A 434 17.85 9.56 1.86
C SER A 434 17.96 10.91 1.18
N GLU A 435 18.98 11.69 1.55
CA GLU A 435 19.40 12.88 0.79
C GLU A 435 20.22 12.51 -0.45
N ALA A 436 20.45 11.21 -0.70
CA ALA A 436 21.23 10.74 -1.83
C ALA A 436 20.56 11.14 -3.15
N ASP A 437 21.39 11.64 -4.07
CA ASP A 437 20.96 12.00 -5.40
C ASP A 437 21.32 10.88 -6.38
N PRO A 438 20.36 10.02 -6.76
CA PRO A 438 20.65 8.73 -7.39
C PRO A 438 21.32 8.86 -8.76
N ILE A 439 21.23 10.03 -9.40
CA ILE A 439 21.86 10.25 -10.70
C ILE A 439 23.35 10.62 -10.58
N ALA A 440 23.79 11.09 -9.41
CA ALA A 440 25.11 11.69 -9.24
C ALA A 440 26.24 10.68 -9.52
N GLY A 441 26.22 9.57 -8.80
CA GLY A 441 27.25 8.54 -8.91
C GLY A 441 27.25 7.86 -10.27
N VAL A 442 26.07 7.69 -10.88
CA VAL A 442 25.96 7.14 -12.24
C VAL A 442 26.62 8.07 -13.25
N LEU A 443 26.28 9.36 -13.26
CA LEU A 443 26.84 10.32 -14.21
C LEU A 443 28.36 10.50 -14.06
N GLU A 444 28.84 10.57 -12.82
CA GLU A 444 30.28 10.64 -12.53
C GLU A 444 31.00 9.41 -13.10
N ARG A 445 30.41 8.22 -12.90
CA ARG A 445 30.98 6.98 -13.44
C ARG A 445 30.97 6.96 -14.97
N LEU A 446 29.87 7.38 -15.61
CA LEU A 446 29.76 7.48 -17.06
C LEU A 446 30.83 8.41 -17.65
N ARG A 447 31.04 9.59 -17.06
CA ARG A 447 32.12 10.51 -17.47
C ARG A 447 33.51 9.90 -17.28
N THR A 448 33.74 9.27 -16.15
CA THR A 448 35.04 8.65 -15.82
C THR A 448 35.42 7.56 -16.82
N VAL A 449 34.46 6.74 -17.26
CA VAL A 449 34.74 5.69 -18.25
C VAL A 449 34.83 6.20 -19.69
N LEU A 450 34.22 7.35 -20.01
CA LEU A 450 34.39 8.02 -21.31
C LEU A 450 35.75 8.70 -21.47
N ALA A 451 36.32 9.19 -20.36
CA ALA A 451 37.65 9.81 -20.34
C ALA A 451 38.79 8.80 -20.49
N ARG A 452 38.50 7.50 -20.34
CA ARG A 452 39.42 6.38 -20.59
C ARG A 452 39.29 5.89 -22.03
#